data_AF-A0A1W9PJ46-F1
#
_entry.id   AF-A0A1W9PJ46-F1
#
_cell.length_a   1.000
_cell.length_b   1.000
_cell.length_c   1.000
_cell.angle_alpha   90.00
_cell.angle_beta   90.00
_cell.angle_gamma   90.00
#
_symmetry.space_group_name_H-M   'P 1'
#
loop_
_entity.id
_entity.type
_entity.pdbx_description
1 polymer ?
#
loop_
_entity_poly.entity_id
_entity_poly.type
_entity_poly.pdbx_seq_one_letter_code
_entity_poly.pdbx_strand_id
1 'polypeptide(L)' 'WDRYKKLPFKKIEAGQVYTLEPRVTVEGYGVATIEEMVVVQESGAEFLSTPQQEIYLVK' A
#
# COMPACT_ATOMS: atom_id res chain seq x y z
N TRP A 1 13.30 -3.85 -13.73
CA TRP A 1 12.09 -4.24 -14.49
C TRP A 1 12.12 -5.69 -14.95
N ASP A 2 13.25 -6.22 -15.39
CA ASP A 2 13.37 -7.61 -15.88
C ASP A 2 12.88 -8.70 -14.91
N ARG A 3 13.05 -8.50 -13.59
CA ARG A 3 12.48 -9.38 -12.56
C ARG A 3 10.96 -9.53 -12.66
N TYR A 4 10.26 -8.42 -12.91
CA TYR A 4 8.80 -8.36 -12.90
C TYR A 4 8.19 -8.48 -14.30
N LYS A 5 8.98 -8.30 -15.36
CA LYS A 5 8.52 -8.34 -16.76
C LYS A 5 7.24 -7.51 -16.92
N LYS A 6 6.15 -8.15 -17.35
CA LYS A 6 4.84 -7.54 -17.54
C LYS A 6 3.87 -7.76 -16.37
N LEU A 7 4.31 -8.36 -15.25
CA LEU A 7 3.45 -8.64 -14.10
C LEU A 7 2.70 -7.40 -13.58
N PRO A 8 3.33 -6.21 -13.46
CA PRO A 8 2.62 -5.01 -12.97
C PRO A 8 1.51 -4.51 -13.91
N PHE A 9 1.49 -4.97 -15.16
CA PHE A 9 0.47 -4.60 -16.16
C PHE A 9 -0.62 -5.66 -16.33
N LYS A 10 -0.55 -6.77 -15.57
CA LYS A 10 -1.61 -7.78 -15.58
C LYS A 10 -2.81 -7.29 -14.76
N LYS A 11 -3.96 -7.92 -14.97
CA LYS A 11 -5.14 -7.67 -14.15
C LYS A 11 -4.87 -8.11 -12.71
N ILE A 12 -5.46 -7.34 -11.79
CA ILE A 12 -5.57 -7.72 -10.39
C ILE A 12 -6.67 -8.79 -10.28
N GLU A 13 -6.42 -9.81 -9.47
CA GLU A 13 -7.26 -11.01 -9.31
C GLU A 13 -7.57 -11.24 -7.82
N ALA A 14 -8.74 -11.79 -7.51
CA ALA A 14 -9.14 -12.11 -6.14
C ALA A 14 -8.13 -13.06 -5.45
N GLY A 15 -7.88 -12.83 -4.16
CA GLY A 15 -6.90 -13.57 -3.35
C GLY A 15 -5.47 -13.05 -3.45
N GLN A 16 -5.16 -12.14 -4.38
CA GLN A 16 -3.87 -11.45 -4.39
C GLN A 16 -3.76 -10.48 -3.20
N VAL A 17 -2.54 -10.31 -2.68
CA VAL A 17 -2.25 -9.42 -1.56
C VAL A 17 -1.23 -8.38 -2.01
N TYR A 18 -1.51 -7.11 -1.68
CA TYR A 18 -0.69 -5.97 -2.07
C TYR A 18 -0.49 -5.01 -0.91
N THR A 19 0.62 -4.27 -0.97
CA THR A 19 0.86 -3.09 -0.14
C THR A 19 0.22 -1.87 -0.80
N LEU A 20 -0.48 -1.07 0.01
CA LEU A 20 -0.83 0.31 -0.30
C LEU A 20 0.13 1.20 0.49
N GLU A 21 1.13 1.76 -0.18
CA GLU A 21 2.27 2.45 0.45
C GLU A 21 2.48 3.90 -0.02
N PRO A 22 1.46 4.77 0.03
CA PRO A 22 1.61 6.16 -0.39
C PRO A 22 2.66 6.90 0.45
N ARG A 23 3.49 7.68 -0.24
CA ARG A 23 4.60 8.46 0.33
C ARG A 23 4.54 9.90 -0.11
N VAL A 24 4.82 10.81 0.82
CA VAL A 24 5.05 12.23 0.56
C VAL A 24 6.44 12.61 1.06
N THR A 25 7.29 13.08 0.15
CA THR A 25 8.58 13.70 0.50
C THR A 25 8.38 15.21 0.59
N VAL A 26 8.77 15.80 1.72
CA VAL A 26 8.69 17.24 1.99
C VAL A 26 10.10 17.80 2.05
N GLU A 27 10.45 18.60 1.06
CA GLU A 27 11.79 19.20 0.92
C GLU A 27 12.17 19.98 2.18
N GLY A 28 13.33 19.67 2.77
CA GLY A 28 13.81 20.31 4.00
C GLY A 28 13.17 19.81 5.32
N TYR A 29 12.15 18.94 5.27
CA TYR A 29 11.44 18.47 6.47
C TYR A 29 11.44 16.95 6.65
N GLY A 30 11.53 16.17 5.57
CA GLY A 30 11.63 14.71 5.64
C GLY A 30 10.59 13.98 4.78
N VAL A 31 10.23 12.76 5.18
CA VAL A 31 9.33 11.88 4.43
C VAL A 31 8.24 11.35 5.37
N ALA A 32 6.98 11.43 4.92
CA ALA A 32 5.85 10.76 5.55
C ALA A 32 5.39 9.60 4.65
N THR A 33 5.12 8.43 5.23
CA THR A 33 4.61 7.24 4.51
C THR A 33 3.63 6.51 5.42
N ILE A 34 2.59 5.96 4.82
CA ILE A 34 1.70 4.98 5.44
C ILE A 34 1.76 3.74 4.57
N GLU A 35 1.87 2.56 5.17
CA GLU A 35 1.89 1.28 4.46
C GLU A 35 0.87 0.34 5.10
N GLU A 36 -0.09 -0.12 4.30
CA GLU A 36 -1.13 -1.06 4.71
C GLU A 36 -1.20 -2.23 3.73
N MET A 37 -1.57 -3.41 4.21
CA MET A 37 -1.79 -4.57 3.35
C MET A 37 -3.27 -4.77 3.07
N VAL A 38 -3.60 -5.04 1.80
CA VAL A 38 -4.96 -5.39 1.37
C VAL A 38 -4.99 -6.73 0.65
N VAL A 39 -6.05 -7.49 0.87
CA VAL A 39 -6.41 -8.66 0.05
C VAL A 39 -7.48 -8.26 -0.95
N VAL A 40 -7.31 -8.65 -2.19
CA VAL A 40 -8.27 -8.40 -3.27
C VAL A 40 -9.42 -9.38 -3.14
N GLN A 41 -10.64 -8.86 -3.18
CA GLN A 41 -11.90 -9.60 -3.23
C GLN A 41 -12.51 -9.46 -4.63
N GLU A 42 -13.52 -10.29 -4.95
CA GLU A 42 -14.21 -10.19 -6.25
C GLU A 42 -14.88 -8.81 -6.47
N SER A 43 -15.32 -8.16 -5.40
CA SER A 43 -16.04 -6.87 -5.42
C SER A 43 -15.19 -5.66 -5.02
N GLY A 44 -13.90 -5.85 -4.69
CA GLY A 44 -13.06 -4.77 -4.17
C GLY A 44 -11.80 -5.27 -3.47
N ALA A 45 -11.43 -4.64 -2.36
CA ALA A 45 -10.31 -5.07 -1.53
C ALA A 45 -10.62 -4.82 -0.04
N GLU A 46 -9.99 -5.60 0.82
CA GLU A 46 -10.17 -5.55 2.27
C GLU A 46 -8.82 -5.36 2.95
N PHE A 47 -8.76 -4.48 3.95
CA PHE A 47 -7.56 -4.29 4.76
C PHE A 47 -7.31 -5.52 5.64
N LEU A 48 -6.07 -6.01 5.67
CA LEU A 48 -5.66 -7.12 6.54
C LEU A 48 -5.41 -6.68 7.99
N SER A 49 -5.42 -5.38 8.26
CA SER A 49 -5.30 -4.77 9.58
C SER A 49 -6.22 -3.55 9.68
N THR A 50 -6.28 -2.92 10.86
CA THR A 50 -6.93 -1.62 11.01
C THR A 50 -6.00 -0.52 10.50
N PRO A 51 -6.38 0.22 9.44
CA PRO A 51 -5.49 1.21 8.86
C PRO A 51 -5.26 2.39 9.80
N GLN A 52 -4.03 2.89 9.85
CA GLN A 52 -3.71 4.11 10.60
C GLN A 52 -4.38 5.33 9.93
N GLN A 53 -5.20 6.07 10.69
CA GLN A 53 -5.89 7.27 10.20
C GLN A 53 -5.33 8.58 10.78
N GLU A 54 -4.50 8.50 11.81
CA GLU A 54 -3.96 9.65 12.53
C GLU A 54 -2.46 9.49 12.80
N ILE A 55 -1.76 10.60 13.05
CA ILE A 55 -0.35 10.55 13.43
C ILE A 55 -0.24 10.27 14.93
N TYR A 56 0.50 9.22 15.28
CA TYR A 56 0.83 8.93 16.68
C TYR A 56 2.01 9.79 17.14
N LEU A 57 1.82 10.53 18.24
CA LEU A 57 2.91 11.17 18.95
C LEU A 57 3.44 10.23 20.02
N VAL A 58 4.65 9.70 19.82
CA VAL A 58 5.35 8.88 20.81
C VAL A 58 6.18 9.80 21.71
N LYS A 59 6.14 9.56 23.02
CA LYS A 59 6.93 10.29 24.03
C LYS A 59 8.18 9.50 24.44
#